data_AF-A0A846CUC1-F1
#
_entry.id   AF-A0A846CUC1-F1
#
_cell.length_a   1.000
_cell.length_b   1.000
_cell.length_c   1.000
_cell.angle_alpha   90.00
_cell.angle_beta   90.00
_cell.angle_gamma   90.00
#
_symmetry.space_group_name_H-M   'P 1'
#
loop_
_entity.id
_entity.type
_entity.pdbx_description
1 polymer ?
#
loop_
_entity_poly.entity_id
_entity_poly.type
_entity_poly.pdbx_seq_one_letter_code
_entity_poly.pdbx_strand_id
1 'polypeptide(L)'
;MTQKTLTLQDVQRILEISNLDDLTDKDITQLRRKAKKRWHPDTIAHTKPSKEQEALYAENFNLINDVVDLLRAYISGDFQAGQQYSEDYHASTPESPVDVIRRNAPTMQDMLTRVQHEVKETQYKVEESSVTVSDGFLVKDMLKSDLDDNILVVCVMSMYGFVWISLLPFMAISIVLSVNEVLGVLLFIPLMCVSIIHPICCILGIIPLSRYWLPVKVVNFIIPWINFGNIFYIFIAVFSNFGCIAFFIGLPFLIIRMIVTLVKWLIFAPLYAIAIMIWGEKRFGIIKQNVRYMAGVADWYVTKLITTDPSQLETEDLFALSYLYDEYRDVWKKWARDIY
;
A
#
# COMPACT_ATOMS: atom_id res chain seq x y z
N MET A 1 3.09 -28.92 51.41
CA MET A 1 1.84 -28.25 51.02
C MET A 1 0.82 -29.34 50.78
N THR A 2 -0.27 -29.35 51.53
CA THR A 2 -1.37 -30.30 51.37
C THR A 2 -2.05 -30.00 50.03
N GLN A 3 -1.96 -30.91 49.06
CA GLN A 3 -2.70 -30.79 47.79
C GLN A 3 -4.19 -30.69 48.11
N LYS A 4 -4.81 -29.56 47.78
CA LYS A 4 -6.24 -29.36 47.96
C LYS A 4 -6.95 -30.10 46.83
N THR A 5 -7.61 -31.20 47.14
CA THR A 5 -8.37 -32.00 46.17
C THR A 5 -9.58 -31.21 45.67
N LEU A 6 -9.66 -30.96 44.36
CA LEU A 6 -10.81 -30.29 43.74
C LEU A 6 -11.98 -31.26 43.56
N THR A 7 -13.20 -30.80 43.86
CA THR A 7 -14.43 -31.60 43.77
C THR A 7 -15.47 -30.95 42.84
N LEU A 8 -16.49 -31.69 42.39
CA LEU A 8 -17.60 -31.12 41.60
C LEU A 8 -18.36 -30.02 42.36
N GLN A 9 -18.35 -30.04 43.70
CA GLN A 9 -18.92 -28.96 44.51
C GLN A 9 -18.12 -27.66 44.37
N ASP A 10 -16.78 -27.74 44.24
CA ASP A 10 -15.94 -26.59 43.93
C ASP A 10 -16.22 -26.04 42.53
N VAL A 11 -16.53 -26.93 41.57
CA VAL A 11 -16.96 -26.53 40.22
C VAL A 11 -18.25 -25.73 40.27
N GLN A 12 -19.28 -26.28 40.94
CA GLN A 12 -20.57 -25.61 41.10
C GLN A 12 -20.43 -24.27 41.83
N ARG A 13 -19.59 -24.22 42.87
CA ARG A 13 -19.36 -22.99 43.67
C ARG A 13 -18.60 -21.92 42.91
N ILE A 14 -17.48 -22.26 42.25
CA ILE A 14 -16.59 -21.28 41.61
C ILE A 14 -17.18 -20.79 40.29
N LEU A 15 -17.82 -21.68 39.51
CA LEU A 15 -18.45 -21.32 38.24
C LEU A 15 -19.93 -20.89 38.40
N GLU A 16 -20.52 -21.06 39.59
CA GLU A 16 -21.94 -20.78 39.89
C GLU A 16 -22.90 -21.46 38.92
N ILE A 17 -22.76 -22.78 38.79
CA ILE A 17 -23.62 -23.61 37.94
C ILE A 17 -24.49 -24.51 38.81
N SER A 18 -25.79 -24.54 38.53
CA SER A 18 -26.78 -25.35 39.24
C SER A 18 -27.05 -26.70 38.57
N ASN A 19 -26.81 -26.81 37.27
CA ASN A 19 -26.95 -28.05 36.49
C ASN A 19 -25.69 -28.26 35.64
N LEU A 20 -25.12 -29.47 35.71
CA LEU A 20 -23.90 -29.85 35.01
C LEU A 20 -24.19 -30.59 33.69
N ASP A 21 -25.38 -31.16 33.54
CA ASP A 21 -25.67 -32.19 32.53
C ASP A 21 -26.00 -31.63 31.13
N ASP A 22 -26.35 -30.34 31.03
CA ASP A 22 -26.80 -29.68 29.79
C ASP A 22 -25.81 -28.62 29.25
N LEU A 23 -24.53 -28.72 29.58
CA LEU A 23 -23.54 -27.69 29.23
C LEU A 23 -22.79 -28.01 27.93
N THR A 24 -22.73 -27.04 27.01
CA THR A 24 -21.90 -27.12 25.79
C THR A 24 -20.53 -26.46 26.00
N ASP A 25 -19.54 -26.77 25.16
CA ASP A 25 -18.21 -26.12 25.19
C ASP A 25 -18.26 -24.59 25.08
N LYS A 26 -19.28 -24.07 24.36
CA LYS A 26 -19.54 -22.64 24.25
C LYS A 26 -19.98 -22.06 25.59
N ASP A 27 -20.80 -22.78 26.34
CA ASP A 27 -21.25 -22.38 27.67
C ASP A 27 -20.09 -22.41 28.68
N ILE A 28 -19.25 -23.43 28.64
CA ILE A 28 -18.04 -23.54 29.46
C ILE A 28 -17.11 -22.34 29.24
N THR A 29 -16.92 -21.94 27.98
CA THR A 29 -16.09 -20.76 27.65
C THR A 29 -16.67 -19.47 28.21
N GLN A 30 -18.00 -19.30 28.17
CA GLN A 30 -18.67 -18.15 28.76
C GLN A 30 -18.61 -18.15 30.28
N LEU A 31 -18.80 -19.31 30.91
CA LEU A 31 -18.69 -19.50 32.37
C LEU A 31 -17.29 -19.15 32.86
N ARG A 32 -16.24 -19.62 32.18
CA ARG A 32 -14.85 -19.25 32.48
C ARG A 32 -14.65 -17.74 32.45
N ARG A 33 -15.16 -17.05 31.42
CA ARG A 33 -15.03 -15.59 31.30
C ARG A 33 -15.77 -14.85 32.42
N LYS A 34 -16.98 -15.30 32.77
CA LYS A 34 -17.77 -14.74 33.87
C LYS A 34 -17.07 -14.95 35.22
N ALA A 35 -16.58 -16.16 35.48
CA ALA A 35 -15.87 -16.50 36.71
C ALA A 35 -14.57 -15.68 36.85
N LYS A 36 -13.76 -15.55 35.78
CA LYS A 36 -12.53 -14.74 35.84
C LYS A 36 -12.82 -13.28 36.13
N LYS A 37 -13.87 -12.71 35.53
CA LYS A 37 -14.28 -11.34 35.83
C LYS A 37 -14.76 -11.18 37.28
N ARG A 38 -15.48 -12.17 37.82
CA ARG A 38 -16.00 -12.14 39.18
C ARG A 38 -14.90 -12.25 40.23
N TRP A 39 -14.09 -13.30 40.15
CA TRP A 39 -13.11 -13.65 41.16
C TRP A 39 -11.80 -12.86 41.02
N HIS A 40 -11.63 -12.02 39.99
CA HIS A 40 -10.43 -11.20 39.85
C HIS A 40 -10.20 -10.35 41.11
N PRO A 41 -8.98 -10.31 41.68
CA PRO A 41 -8.68 -9.50 42.86
C PRO A 41 -9.08 -8.01 42.72
N ASP A 42 -8.89 -7.44 41.52
CA ASP A 42 -9.29 -6.07 41.20
C ASP A 42 -10.80 -5.79 41.36
N THR A 43 -11.65 -6.82 41.29
CA THR A 43 -13.10 -6.69 41.45
C THR A 43 -13.48 -6.26 42.87
N ILE A 44 -12.66 -6.57 43.88
CA ILE A 44 -12.88 -6.16 45.27
C ILE A 44 -11.85 -5.14 45.77
N ALA A 45 -10.81 -4.83 45.00
CA ALA A 45 -9.73 -3.93 45.42
C ALA A 45 -10.22 -2.53 45.87
N HIS A 46 -11.34 -2.06 45.33
CA HIS A 46 -11.92 -0.76 45.65
C HIS A 46 -12.84 -0.78 46.90
N THR A 47 -13.18 -1.95 47.44
CA THR A 47 -14.13 -2.09 48.56
C THR A 47 -13.46 -2.24 49.93
N LYS A 48 -12.13 -2.03 50.04
CA LYS A 48 -11.32 -2.27 51.25
C LYS A 48 -11.59 -3.65 51.88
N PRO A 49 -11.39 -4.74 51.13
CA PRO A 49 -11.73 -6.10 51.56
C PRO A 49 -10.88 -6.54 52.75
N SER A 50 -11.40 -7.49 53.53
CA SER A 50 -10.59 -8.13 54.57
C SER A 50 -9.51 -9.02 53.93
N LYS A 51 -8.41 -9.27 54.63
CA LYS A 51 -7.34 -10.18 54.15
C LYS A 51 -7.88 -11.58 53.78
N GLU A 52 -8.91 -12.03 54.49
CA GLU A 52 -9.57 -13.31 54.20
C GLU A 52 -10.34 -13.27 52.87
N GLN A 53 -11.00 -12.16 52.56
CA GLN A 53 -11.71 -11.97 51.30
C GLN A 53 -10.75 -11.85 50.12
N GLU A 54 -9.64 -11.13 50.27
CA GLU A 54 -8.58 -11.06 49.25
C GLU A 54 -7.99 -12.44 48.97
N ALA A 55 -7.69 -13.21 50.02
CA ALA A 55 -7.17 -14.57 49.89
C ALA A 55 -8.16 -15.51 49.19
N LEU A 56 -9.45 -15.43 49.53
CA LEU A 56 -10.51 -16.23 48.91
C LEU A 56 -10.68 -15.90 47.42
N TYR A 57 -10.63 -14.62 47.03
CA TYR A 57 -10.73 -14.21 45.63
C TYR A 57 -9.51 -14.65 44.84
N ALA A 58 -8.31 -14.44 45.37
CA ALA A 58 -7.07 -14.90 44.73
C ALA A 58 -7.04 -16.44 44.58
N GLU A 59 -7.44 -17.18 45.61
CA GLU A 59 -7.52 -18.64 45.57
C GLU A 59 -8.54 -19.11 44.52
N ASN A 60 -9.77 -18.60 44.56
CA ASN A 60 -10.79 -18.98 43.58
C ASN A 60 -10.37 -18.60 42.16
N PHE A 61 -9.74 -17.43 41.95
CA PHE A 61 -9.27 -17.00 40.64
C PHE A 61 -8.23 -17.94 40.04
N ASN A 62 -7.28 -18.39 40.87
CA ASN A 62 -6.24 -19.33 40.43
C ASN A 62 -6.85 -20.70 40.06
N LEU A 63 -7.85 -21.16 40.80
CA LEU A 63 -8.51 -22.46 40.57
C LEU A 63 -9.47 -22.49 39.38
N ILE A 64 -9.79 -21.35 38.74
CA ILE A 64 -10.80 -21.32 37.66
C ILE A 64 -10.43 -22.23 36.49
N ASN A 65 -9.16 -22.28 36.08
CA ASN A 65 -8.77 -23.10 34.94
C ASN A 65 -8.90 -24.59 35.29
N ASP A 66 -8.38 -24.99 36.45
CA ASP A 66 -8.44 -26.39 36.94
C ASP A 66 -9.89 -26.88 37.08
N VAL A 67 -10.76 -26.01 37.57
CA VAL A 67 -12.19 -26.27 37.72
C VAL A 67 -12.92 -26.37 36.37
N VAL A 68 -12.52 -25.56 35.38
CA VAL A 68 -13.06 -25.65 34.01
C VAL A 68 -12.63 -26.93 33.33
N ASP A 69 -11.39 -27.37 33.56
CA ASP A 69 -10.88 -28.61 32.98
C ASP A 69 -11.52 -29.84 33.67
N LEU A 70 -11.75 -29.79 34.98
CA LEU A 70 -12.54 -30.80 35.69
C LEU A 70 -13.98 -30.88 35.17
N LEU A 71 -14.62 -29.74 34.87
CA LEU A 71 -15.96 -29.70 34.28
C LEU A 71 -15.99 -30.34 32.89
N ARG A 72 -14.97 -30.08 32.07
CA ARG A 72 -14.85 -30.69 30.73
C ARG A 72 -14.67 -32.19 30.83
N ALA A 73 -13.80 -32.66 31.72
CA ALA A 73 -13.58 -34.08 31.97
C ALA A 73 -14.85 -34.78 32.48
N TYR A 74 -15.67 -34.09 33.28
CA TYR A 74 -16.96 -34.60 33.71
C TYR A 74 -17.96 -34.74 32.55
N ILE A 75 -18.06 -33.71 31.69
CA ILE A 75 -18.97 -33.70 30.54
C ILE A 75 -18.54 -34.72 29.46
N SER A 76 -17.25 -34.91 29.23
CA SER A 76 -16.73 -35.91 28.29
C SER A 76 -16.90 -37.35 28.79
N GLY A 77 -17.28 -37.55 30.05
CA GLY A 77 -17.40 -38.86 30.69
C GLY A 77 -16.07 -39.45 31.19
N ASP A 78 -14.99 -38.68 31.09
CA ASP A 78 -13.63 -39.08 31.53
C ASP A 78 -13.45 -38.97 33.06
N PHE A 79 -14.38 -38.33 33.76
CA PHE A 79 -14.39 -38.18 35.21
C PHE A 79 -15.78 -38.49 35.80
N GLN A 80 -15.86 -39.41 36.76
CA GLN A 80 -17.11 -39.74 37.46
C GLN A 80 -17.17 -39.13 38.86
N ALA A 81 -18.37 -38.71 39.28
CA ALA A 81 -18.61 -38.13 40.60
C ALA A 81 -18.17 -39.09 41.72
N GLY A 82 -17.04 -38.78 42.38
CA GLY A 82 -16.44 -39.58 43.44
C GLY A 82 -14.96 -39.91 43.26
N GLN A 83 -14.35 -39.59 42.10
CA GLN A 83 -12.92 -39.79 41.86
C GLN A 83 -12.09 -38.58 42.34
N GLN A 84 -10.86 -38.82 42.82
CA GLN A 84 -9.93 -37.75 43.22
C GLN A 84 -9.19 -37.22 41.98
N TYR A 85 -9.27 -35.91 41.73
CA TYR A 85 -8.53 -35.26 40.64
C TYR A 85 -7.04 -35.12 41.03
N SER A 86 -6.16 -35.75 40.26
CA SER A 86 -4.70 -35.69 40.41
C SER A 86 -4.11 -34.73 39.36
N GLU A 87 -3.09 -33.94 39.76
CA GLU A 87 -2.36 -32.98 38.91
C GLU A 87 -1.68 -33.62 37.68
N ASP A 88 -1.63 -34.95 37.57
CA ASP A 88 -1.09 -35.67 36.41
C ASP A 88 -1.99 -35.62 35.15
N TYR A 89 -3.18 -35.01 35.23
CA TYR A 89 -3.99 -34.73 34.05
C TYR A 89 -3.52 -33.43 33.37
N HIS A 90 -2.42 -33.51 32.63
CA HIS A 90 -2.06 -32.48 31.67
C HIS A 90 -3.00 -32.57 30.46
N ALA A 91 -4.10 -31.82 30.50
CA ALA A 91 -4.75 -31.40 29.27
C ALA A 91 -3.68 -30.65 28.46
N SER A 92 -3.17 -31.27 27.40
CA SER A 92 -2.28 -30.60 26.46
C SER A 92 -3.00 -29.33 26.03
N THR A 93 -2.47 -28.16 26.39
CA THR A 93 -2.98 -26.88 25.89
C THR A 93 -3.14 -27.07 24.38
N PRO A 94 -4.36 -26.96 23.80
CA PRO A 94 -4.53 -27.26 22.38
C PRO A 94 -3.56 -26.37 21.62
N GLU A 95 -2.63 -27.02 20.92
CA GLU A 95 -1.58 -26.34 20.19
C GLU A 95 -2.23 -25.34 19.25
N SER A 96 -1.74 -24.09 19.23
CA SER A 96 -2.32 -23.07 18.37
C SER A 96 -2.31 -23.60 16.93
N PRO A 97 -3.43 -23.52 16.19
CA PRO A 97 -3.46 -23.96 14.79
C PRO A 97 -2.34 -23.32 13.96
N VAL A 98 -1.96 -22.09 14.28
CA VAL A 98 -0.86 -21.37 13.65
C VAL A 98 0.49 -22.05 13.90
N ASP A 99 0.72 -22.53 15.12
CA ASP A 99 1.98 -23.21 15.49
C ASP A 99 2.07 -24.58 14.81
N VAL A 100 0.95 -25.31 14.73
CA VAL A 100 0.85 -26.56 13.97
C VAL A 100 1.14 -26.32 12.48
N ILE A 101 0.53 -25.30 11.88
CA ILE A 101 0.74 -24.97 10.47
C ILE A 101 2.18 -24.54 10.24
N ARG A 102 2.74 -23.65 11.09
CA ARG A 102 4.13 -23.17 10.97
C ARG A 102 5.15 -24.30 11.07
N ARG A 103 4.93 -25.28 11.96
CA ARG A 103 5.79 -26.47 12.07
C ARG A 103 5.74 -27.33 10.79
N ASN A 104 4.59 -27.42 10.14
CA ASN A 104 4.39 -28.24 8.93
C ASN A 104 4.65 -27.46 7.62
N ALA A 105 4.80 -26.14 7.70
CA ALA A 105 4.98 -25.26 6.54
C ALA A 105 6.15 -25.67 5.62
N PRO A 106 7.32 -26.11 6.10
CA PRO A 106 8.39 -26.61 5.21
C PRO A 106 7.93 -27.78 4.31
N THR A 107 7.17 -28.72 4.87
CA THR A 107 6.63 -29.87 4.12
C THR A 107 5.56 -29.42 3.12
N MET A 108 4.73 -28.44 3.50
CA MET A 108 3.73 -27.85 2.62
C MET A 108 4.39 -27.14 1.43
N GLN A 109 5.44 -26.35 1.68
CA GLN A 109 6.20 -25.63 0.66
C GLN A 109 6.91 -26.59 -0.31
N ASP A 110 7.55 -27.66 0.18
CA ASP A 110 8.20 -28.66 -0.69
C ASP A 110 7.19 -29.33 -1.61
N MET A 111 6.04 -29.75 -1.07
CA MET A 111 4.98 -30.35 -1.87
C MET A 111 4.42 -29.37 -2.91
N LEU A 112 4.11 -28.14 -2.51
CA LEU A 112 3.60 -27.11 -3.42
C LEU A 112 4.63 -26.77 -4.51
N THR A 113 5.92 -26.73 -4.20
CA THR A 113 6.99 -26.51 -5.18
C THR A 113 6.97 -27.58 -6.28
N ARG A 114 6.82 -28.85 -5.88
CA ARG A 114 6.77 -29.98 -6.83
C ARG A 114 5.49 -29.98 -7.67
N VAL A 115 4.37 -29.63 -7.04
CA VAL A 115 3.06 -29.57 -7.68
C VAL A 115 2.92 -28.36 -8.61
N GLN A 116 3.60 -27.26 -8.32
CA GLN A 116 3.43 -26.00 -9.05
C GLN A 116 3.76 -26.15 -10.54
N HIS A 117 4.80 -26.91 -10.89
CA HIS A 117 5.14 -27.19 -12.29
C HIS A 117 3.97 -27.88 -13.01
N GLU A 118 3.45 -28.93 -12.40
CA GLU A 118 2.40 -29.75 -12.98
C GLU A 118 1.07 -29.00 -13.08
N VAL A 119 0.73 -28.17 -12.09
CA VAL A 119 -0.44 -27.28 -12.14
C VAL A 119 -0.30 -26.26 -13.28
N LYS A 120 0.91 -25.72 -13.51
CA LYS A 120 1.19 -24.79 -14.61
C LYS A 120 1.11 -25.48 -15.97
N GLU A 121 1.57 -26.73 -16.10
CA GLU A 121 1.49 -27.46 -17.37
C GLU A 121 0.07 -27.95 -17.67
N THR A 122 -0.61 -28.54 -16.68
CA THR A 122 -1.96 -29.10 -16.84
C THR A 122 -3.08 -28.06 -16.79
N GLN A 123 -2.76 -26.80 -16.43
CA GLN A 123 -3.73 -25.72 -16.21
C GLN A 123 -4.83 -26.08 -15.19
N TYR A 124 -4.53 -26.97 -14.24
CA TYR A 124 -5.50 -27.45 -13.26
C TYR A 124 -5.90 -26.32 -12.27
N LYS A 125 -7.17 -25.91 -12.31
CA LYS A 125 -7.71 -24.78 -11.52
C LYS A 125 -6.91 -23.48 -11.70
N VAL A 126 -6.35 -23.29 -12.89
CA VAL A 126 -5.71 -22.04 -13.28
C VAL A 126 -6.75 -21.13 -13.93
N GLU A 127 -6.91 -19.93 -13.39
CA GLU A 127 -7.80 -18.91 -13.92
C GLU A 127 -7.01 -17.65 -14.26
N GLU A 128 -7.27 -17.05 -15.43
CA GLU A 128 -6.72 -15.75 -15.78
C GLU A 128 -7.80 -14.68 -15.57
N SER A 129 -7.50 -13.68 -14.75
CA SER A 129 -8.38 -12.52 -14.60
C SER A 129 -7.60 -11.21 -14.70
N SER A 130 -8.26 -10.19 -15.27
CA SER A 130 -7.69 -8.86 -15.39
C SER A 130 -7.87 -8.12 -14.07
N VAL A 131 -6.78 -7.88 -13.36
CA VAL A 131 -6.79 -7.11 -12.11
C VAL A 131 -6.32 -5.70 -12.40
N THR A 132 -7.01 -4.71 -11.84
CA THR A 132 -6.57 -3.32 -11.86
C THR A 132 -5.46 -3.14 -10.83
N VAL A 133 -4.22 -2.98 -11.30
CA VAL A 133 -3.03 -2.79 -10.44
C VAL A 133 -2.87 -1.34 -10.02
N SER A 134 -3.37 -0.42 -10.84
CA SER A 134 -3.45 1.00 -10.53
C SER A 134 -4.78 1.56 -11.00
N ASP A 135 -5.47 2.25 -10.10
CA ASP A 135 -6.75 2.94 -10.37
C ASP A 135 -6.58 4.15 -11.32
N GLY A 136 -5.34 4.44 -11.73
CA GLY A 136 -5.01 5.56 -12.60
C GLY A 136 -5.33 6.90 -11.96
N PHE A 137 -5.44 7.93 -12.80
CA PHE A 137 -5.77 9.29 -12.38
C PHE A 137 -7.10 9.72 -13.00
N LEU A 138 -7.91 10.44 -12.23
CA LEU A 138 -9.13 11.06 -12.76
C LEU A 138 -8.76 12.26 -13.64
N VAL A 139 -9.41 12.38 -14.79
CA VAL A 139 -9.19 13.50 -15.74
C VAL A 139 -9.43 14.83 -15.05
N LYS A 140 -10.43 14.93 -14.16
CA LYS A 140 -10.70 16.17 -13.43
C LYS A 140 -9.52 16.61 -12.57
N ASP A 141 -8.83 15.68 -11.94
CA ASP A 141 -7.68 15.97 -11.08
C ASP A 141 -6.48 16.40 -11.92
N MET A 142 -6.25 15.73 -13.05
CA MET A 142 -5.21 16.09 -14.02
C MET A 142 -5.42 17.48 -14.61
N LEU A 143 -6.64 17.77 -15.07
CA LEU A 143 -6.99 19.09 -15.64
C LEU A 143 -6.87 20.20 -14.60
N LYS A 144 -7.34 19.96 -13.37
CA LYS A 144 -7.23 20.94 -12.28
C LYS A 144 -5.76 21.22 -11.94
N SER A 145 -4.96 20.17 -11.78
CA SER A 145 -3.52 20.29 -11.52
C SER A 145 -2.80 21.05 -12.63
N ASP A 146 -3.13 20.79 -13.90
CA ASP A 146 -2.48 21.46 -15.03
C ASP A 146 -2.86 22.95 -15.13
N LEU A 147 -4.11 23.29 -14.79
CA LEU A 147 -4.55 24.68 -14.68
C LEU A 147 -3.82 25.38 -13.52
N ASP A 148 -3.69 24.75 -12.36
CA ASP A 148 -3.08 25.35 -11.16
C ASP A 148 -1.57 25.60 -11.33
N ASP A 149 -0.85 24.69 -11.99
CA ASP A 149 0.62 24.67 -12.08
C ASP A 149 1.27 25.83 -12.87
N ASN A 150 0.50 26.78 -13.38
CA ASN A 150 0.99 27.96 -14.13
C ASN A 150 1.94 27.64 -15.31
N ILE A 151 1.98 26.39 -15.77
CA ILE A 151 2.94 25.93 -16.78
C ILE A 151 2.82 26.74 -18.08
N LEU A 152 1.60 27.05 -18.50
CA LEU A 152 1.31 27.94 -19.62
C LEU A 152 2.03 29.31 -19.47
N VAL A 153 1.92 29.90 -18.29
CA VAL A 153 2.54 31.21 -17.99
C VAL A 153 4.06 31.07 -18.06
N VAL A 154 4.62 30.04 -17.42
CA VAL A 154 6.06 29.78 -17.40
C VAL A 154 6.60 29.55 -18.80
N CYS A 155 5.94 28.76 -19.64
CA CYS A 155 6.35 28.50 -21.02
C CYS A 155 6.39 29.79 -21.85
N VAL A 156 5.37 30.65 -21.75
CA VAL A 156 5.35 31.91 -22.51
C VAL A 156 6.40 32.89 -21.98
N MET A 157 6.57 33.01 -20.65
CA MET A 157 7.63 33.83 -20.07
C MET A 157 9.02 33.32 -20.49
N SER A 158 9.19 31.99 -20.53
CA SER A 158 10.42 31.32 -20.94
C SER A 158 10.76 31.55 -22.41
N MET A 159 9.76 31.49 -23.32
CA MET A 159 9.95 31.87 -24.72
C MET A 159 10.37 33.34 -24.84
N TYR A 160 9.67 34.22 -24.13
CA TYR A 160 9.94 35.65 -24.22
C TYR A 160 11.32 36.03 -23.66
N GLY A 161 11.70 35.49 -22.50
CA GLY A 161 13.04 35.67 -21.92
C GLY A 161 14.15 35.15 -22.85
N PHE A 162 13.91 34.02 -23.52
CA PHE A 162 14.87 33.47 -24.47
C PHE A 162 15.07 34.32 -25.72
N VAL A 163 14.01 34.98 -26.25
CA VAL A 163 14.14 35.90 -27.40
C VAL A 163 15.10 37.04 -27.06
N TRP A 164 14.98 37.65 -25.88
CA TRP A 164 15.86 38.74 -25.48
C TRP A 164 17.32 38.31 -25.30
N ILE A 165 17.53 37.08 -24.82
CA ILE A 165 18.89 36.57 -24.59
C ILE A 165 19.52 36.00 -25.84
N SER A 166 18.75 35.51 -26.79
CA SER A 166 19.31 35.09 -28.08
C SER A 166 19.75 36.28 -28.93
N LEU A 167 19.09 37.44 -28.83
CA LEU A 167 19.43 38.65 -29.60
C LEU A 167 20.89 39.12 -29.39
N LEU A 168 21.38 39.14 -28.14
CA LEU A 168 22.75 39.64 -27.84
C LEU A 168 23.87 38.74 -28.41
N PRO A 169 23.87 37.41 -28.20
CA PRO A 169 24.76 36.47 -28.87
C PRO A 169 24.61 36.47 -30.39
N PHE A 170 23.39 36.59 -30.94
CA PHE A 170 23.21 36.69 -32.39
C PHE A 170 23.94 37.92 -32.96
N MET A 171 23.84 39.08 -32.31
CA MET A 171 24.59 40.27 -32.71
C MET A 171 26.10 40.09 -32.56
N ALA A 172 26.56 39.54 -31.43
CA ALA A 172 27.98 39.31 -31.18
C ALA A 172 28.59 38.32 -32.19
N ILE A 173 27.89 37.22 -32.48
CA ILE A 173 28.32 36.22 -33.46
C ILE A 173 28.30 36.81 -34.86
N SER A 174 27.34 37.68 -35.20
CA SER A 174 27.32 38.36 -36.50
C SER A 174 28.56 39.25 -36.69
N ILE A 175 29.02 39.92 -35.62
CA ILE A 175 30.29 40.66 -35.64
C ILE A 175 31.47 39.70 -35.80
N VAL A 176 31.51 38.60 -35.05
CA VAL A 176 32.59 37.59 -35.19
C VAL A 176 32.61 37.00 -36.60
N LEU A 177 31.46 36.70 -37.19
CA LEU A 177 31.32 36.17 -38.55
C LEU A 177 31.89 37.15 -39.59
N SER A 178 31.74 38.45 -39.37
CA SER A 178 32.32 39.49 -40.24
C SER A 178 33.85 39.59 -40.16
N VAL A 179 34.47 39.07 -39.09
CA VAL A 179 35.92 39.13 -38.85
C VAL A 179 36.60 37.78 -39.09
N ASN A 180 35.92 36.67 -38.77
CA ASN A 180 36.40 35.31 -38.90
C ASN A 180 35.21 34.38 -39.21
N GLU A 181 35.06 34.03 -40.49
CA GLU A 181 33.95 33.23 -40.99
C GLU A 181 33.88 31.84 -40.33
N VAL A 182 35.01 31.16 -40.19
CA VAL A 182 35.07 29.79 -39.65
C VAL A 182 34.63 29.78 -38.19
N LEU A 183 35.16 30.70 -37.38
CA LEU A 183 34.79 30.81 -35.96
C LEU A 183 33.33 31.27 -35.81
N GLY A 184 32.88 32.21 -36.64
CA GLY A 184 31.50 32.69 -36.64
C GLY A 184 30.49 31.58 -36.95
N VAL A 185 30.75 30.76 -37.99
CA VAL A 185 29.89 29.62 -38.34
C VAL A 185 29.86 28.58 -37.20
N LEU A 186 31.01 28.29 -36.60
CA LEU A 186 31.12 27.32 -35.51
C LEU A 186 30.31 27.72 -34.26
N LEU A 187 30.22 29.03 -33.98
CA LEU A 187 29.41 29.56 -32.87
C LEU A 187 27.92 29.72 -33.26
N PHE A 188 27.63 30.01 -34.52
CA PHE A 188 26.28 30.24 -35.02
C PHE A 188 25.43 28.95 -35.01
N ILE A 189 25.98 27.82 -35.45
CA ILE A 189 25.25 26.55 -35.56
C ILE A 189 24.65 26.11 -34.20
N PRO A 190 25.42 26.04 -33.09
CA PRO A 190 24.88 25.69 -31.79
C PRO A 190 23.80 26.66 -31.31
N LEU A 191 24.00 27.98 -31.50
CA LEU A 191 23.02 28.98 -31.11
C LEU A 191 21.71 28.81 -31.89
N MET A 192 21.80 28.52 -33.19
CA MET A 192 20.63 28.25 -34.02
C MET A 192 19.89 27.00 -33.54
N CYS A 193 20.59 25.90 -33.23
CA CYS A 193 19.98 24.69 -32.69
C CYS A 193 19.24 24.96 -31.37
N VAL A 194 19.87 25.67 -30.44
CA VAL A 194 19.25 26.08 -29.17
C VAL A 194 18.02 26.96 -29.43
N SER A 195 18.09 27.87 -30.40
CA SER A 195 17.01 28.77 -30.77
C SER A 195 15.82 28.09 -31.44
N ILE A 196 16.01 26.87 -31.98
CA ILE A 196 14.94 26.05 -32.54
C ILE A 196 14.37 25.12 -31.46
N ILE A 197 15.23 24.45 -30.70
CA ILE A 197 14.83 23.47 -29.68
C ILE A 197 14.01 24.14 -28.57
N HIS A 198 14.43 25.31 -28.10
CA HIS A 198 13.79 25.98 -26.97
C HIS A 198 12.31 26.36 -27.25
N PRO A 199 11.96 27.01 -28.38
CA PRO A 199 10.57 27.23 -28.77
C PRO A 199 9.76 25.94 -28.87
N ILE A 200 10.33 24.87 -29.43
CA ILE A 200 9.64 23.58 -29.55
C ILE A 200 9.30 23.04 -28.16
N CYS A 201 10.26 23.04 -27.23
CA CYS A 201 10.03 22.61 -25.85
C CYS A 201 8.93 23.45 -25.17
N CYS A 202 8.94 24.77 -25.35
CA CYS A 202 7.92 25.64 -24.78
C CYS A 202 6.53 25.41 -25.41
N ILE A 203 6.45 25.24 -26.73
CA ILE A 203 5.19 24.92 -27.42
C ILE A 203 4.63 23.59 -26.91
N LEU A 204 5.47 22.56 -26.78
CA LEU A 204 5.05 21.28 -26.24
C LEU A 204 4.54 21.41 -24.80
N GLY A 205 5.19 22.24 -23.98
CA GLY A 205 4.74 22.53 -22.62
C GLY A 205 3.44 23.34 -22.51
N ILE A 206 3.08 24.10 -23.56
CA ILE A 206 1.81 24.86 -23.64
C ILE A 206 0.63 23.93 -23.95
N ILE A 207 0.87 22.80 -24.64
CA ILE A 207 -0.19 21.87 -25.00
C ILE A 207 -0.85 21.35 -23.70
N PRO A 208 -2.19 21.42 -23.58
CA PRO A 208 -2.92 20.92 -22.42
C PRO A 208 -2.54 19.48 -22.09
N LEU A 209 -2.34 19.21 -20.79
CA LEU A 209 -2.00 17.89 -20.28
C LEU A 209 -0.71 17.28 -20.87
N SER A 210 0.14 18.06 -21.55
CA SER A 210 1.39 17.58 -22.17
C SER A 210 2.25 16.73 -21.23
N ARG A 211 2.32 17.11 -19.95
CA ARG A 211 3.06 16.37 -18.91
C ARG A 211 2.50 14.98 -18.59
N TYR A 212 1.23 14.72 -18.91
CA TYR A 212 0.54 13.46 -18.61
C TYR A 212 0.49 12.49 -19.78
N TRP A 213 0.40 12.98 -21.03
CA TRP A 213 0.34 12.11 -22.22
C TRP A 213 1.67 11.95 -22.95
N LEU A 214 2.64 12.85 -22.75
CA LEU A 214 3.97 12.68 -23.33
C LEU A 214 4.76 11.58 -22.60
N PRO A 215 5.62 10.83 -23.31
CA PRO A 215 6.53 9.88 -22.68
C PRO A 215 7.41 10.56 -21.62
N VAL A 216 7.65 9.89 -20.50
CA VAL A 216 8.46 10.43 -19.37
C VAL A 216 9.83 10.96 -19.84
N LYS A 217 10.47 10.28 -20.80
CA LYS A 217 11.75 10.73 -21.38
C LYS A 217 11.64 12.10 -22.07
N VAL A 218 10.52 12.37 -22.73
CA VAL A 218 10.25 13.63 -23.42
C VAL A 218 9.95 14.74 -22.41
N VAL A 219 9.14 14.46 -21.39
CA VAL A 219 8.86 15.41 -20.29
C VAL A 219 10.15 15.82 -19.57
N ASN A 220 10.99 14.84 -19.23
CA ASN A 220 12.29 15.07 -18.58
C ASN A 220 13.27 15.87 -19.44
N PHE A 221 13.13 15.81 -20.77
CA PHE A 221 13.90 16.65 -21.68
C PHE A 221 13.34 18.08 -21.73
N ILE A 222 12.02 18.24 -21.86
CA ILE A 222 11.36 19.54 -22.07
C ILE A 222 11.45 20.47 -20.85
N ILE A 223 11.23 19.95 -19.64
CA ILE A 223 11.14 20.77 -18.42
C ILE A 223 12.43 21.58 -18.16
N PRO A 224 13.64 21.00 -18.25
CA PRO A 224 14.88 21.76 -18.15
C PRO A 224 15.00 22.92 -19.13
N TRP A 225 14.57 22.74 -20.40
CA TRP A 225 14.58 23.81 -21.40
C TRP A 225 13.61 24.94 -21.04
N ILE A 226 12.39 24.60 -20.61
CA ILE A 226 11.42 25.59 -20.14
C ILE A 226 11.99 26.37 -18.95
N ASN A 227 12.58 25.67 -17.98
CA ASN A 227 13.18 26.30 -16.82
C ASN A 227 14.38 27.18 -17.17
N PHE A 228 15.21 26.76 -18.13
CA PHE A 228 16.34 27.55 -18.64
C PHE A 228 15.89 28.94 -19.12
N GLY A 229 14.90 29.01 -20.02
CA GLY A 229 14.36 30.30 -20.46
C GLY A 229 13.66 31.09 -19.34
N ASN A 230 13.05 30.41 -18.36
CA ASN A 230 12.41 31.08 -17.22
C ASN A 230 13.42 31.70 -16.24
N ILE A 231 14.56 31.06 -15.99
CA ILE A 231 15.67 31.63 -15.20
C ILE A 231 16.09 32.98 -15.79
N PHE A 232 16.16 33.05 -17.11
CA PHE A 232 16.51 34.26 -17.82
C PHE A 232 15.43 35.33 -17.79
N TYR A 233 14.17 34.95 -17.89
CA TYR A 233 13.07 35.85 -17.61
C TYR A 233 13.21 36.48 -16.22
N ILE A 234 13.47 35.66 -15.18
CA ILE A 234 13.67 36.15 -13.81
C ILE A 234 14.88 37.09 -13.72
N PHE A 235 15.99 36.72 -14.35
CA PHE A 235 17.20 37.53 -14.42
C PHE A 235 16.90 38.90 -15.03
N ILE A 236 16.29 38.95 -16.22
CA ILE A 236 15.93 40.20 -16.89
C ILE A 236 14.96 41.02 -16.05
N ALA A 237 13.96 40.38 -15.43
CA ALA A 237 13.01 41.06 -14.55
C ALA A 237 13.71 41.75 -13.37
N VAL A 238 14.70 41.11 -12.75
CA VAL A 238 15.50 41.70 -11.68
C VAL A 238 16.33 42.89 -12.18
N PHE A 239 17.01 42.75 -13.33
CA PHE A 239 17.80 43.83 -13.93
C PHE A 239 16.94 45.02 -14.38
N SER A 240 15.70 44.75 -14.79
CA SER A 240 14.74 45.78 -15.18
C SER A 240 14.23 46.63 -14.01
N ASN A 241 14.60 46.36 -12.75
CA ASN A 241 14.25 47.26 -11.65
C ASN A 241 15.19 48.49 -11.52
N PHE A 242 16.18 48.64 -12.41
CA PHE A 242 17.17 49.72 -12.33
C PHE A 242 17.02 50.74 -13.48
N GLY A 243 16.71 52.00 -13.14
CA GLY A 243 16.80 53.16 -14.04
C GLY A 243 15.86 53.14 -15.25
N CYS A 244 16.24 53.81 -16.35
CA CYS A 244 15.44 53.91 -17.58
C CYS A 244 15.24 52.56 -18.30
N ILE A 245 16.06 51.55 -18.00
CA ILE A 245 15.97 50.19 -18.55
C ILE A 245 14.67 49.51 -18.08
N ALA A 246 14.15 49.90 -16.92
CA ALA A 246 12.85 49.46 -16.41
C ALA A 246 11.69 49.71 -17.36
N PHE A 247 11.73 50.84 -18.06
CA PHE A 247 10.65 51.22 -18.95
C PHE A 247 10.72 50.49 -20.30
N PHE A 248 11.91 50.32 -20.88
CA PHE A 248 12.06 49.72 -22.20
C PHE A 248 12.04 48.19 -22.18
N ILE A 249 12.53 47.58 -21.10
CA ILE A 249 12.57 46.12 -20.96
C ILE A 249 11.50 45.66 -19.94
N GLY A 250 11.38 46.28 -18.78
CA GLY A 250 10.43 45.84 -17.75
C GLY A 250 8.95 45.95 -18.15
N LEU A 251 8.55 47.03 -18.84
CA LEU A 251 7.14 47.26 -19.20
C LEU A 251 6.60 46.23 -20.21
N PRO A 252 7.27 45.92 -21.33
CA PRO A 252 6.83 44.82 -22.22
C PRO A 252 6.71 43.47 -21.50
N PHE A 253 7.65 43.15 -20.61
CA PHE A 253 7.61 41.91 -19.82
C PHE A 253 6.37 41.85 -18.92
N LEU A 254 6.05 42.95 -18.22
CA LEU A 254 4.85 43.04 -17.38
C LEU A 254 3.57 42.91 -18.20
N ILE A 255 3.51 43.58 -19.37
CA ILE A 255 2.36 43.50 -20.28
C ILE A 255 2.14 42.05 -20.75
N ILE A 256 3.17 41.35 -21.19
CA ILE A 256 3.04 39.96 -21.65
C ILE A 256 2.61 39.05 -20.51
N ARG A 257 3.17 39.22 -19.30
CA ARG A 257 2.72 38.47 -18.12
C ARG A 257 1.25 38.68 -17.82
N MET A 258 0.79 39.93 -17.89
CA MET A 258 -0.61 40.27 -17.68
C MET A 258 -1.49 39.63 -18.76
N ILE A 259 -1.12 39.74 -20.04
CA ILE A 259 -1.87 39.14 -21.16
C ILE A 259 -1.98 37.62 -21.02
N VAL A 260 -0.87 36.93 -20.72
CA VAL A 260 -0.87 35.47 -20.61
C VAL A 260 -1.69 35.00 -19.41
N THR A 261 -1.60 35.72 -18.30
CA THR A 261 -2.42 35.45 -17.11
C THR A 261 -3.90 35.65 -17.42
N LEU A 262 -4.23 36.72 -18.17
CA LEU A 262 -5.60 37.00 -18.61
C LEU A 262 -6.10 35.93 -19.59
N VAL A 263 -5.30 35.49 -20.55
CA VAL A 263 -5.62 34.38 -21.46
C VAL A 263 -5.82 33.07 -20.69
N LYS A 264 -4.97 32.77 -19.70
CA LYS A 264 -5.12 31.59 -18.84
C LYS A 264 -6.50 31.58 -18.18
N TRP A 265 -6.91 32.69 -17.57
CA TRP A 265 -8.15 32.73 -16.79
C TRP A 265 -9.41 32.98 -17.63
N LEU A 266 -9.33 33.72 -18.73
CA LEU A 266 -10.49 34.01 -19.57
C LEU A 266 -10.74 32.97 -20.66
N ILE A 267 -9.70 32.26 -21.12
CA ILE A 267 -9.81 31.30 -22.23
C ILE A 267 -9.58 29.88 -21.72
N PHE A 268 -8.43 29.61 -21.12
CA PHE A 268 -8.10 28.23 -20.71
C PHE A 268 -8.95 27.74 -19.54
N ALA A 269 -9.17 28.54 -18.49
CA ALA A 269 -9.96 28.09 -17.34
C ALA A 269 -11.41 27.69 -17.72
N PRO A 270 -12.16 28.45 -18.53
CA PRO A 270 -13.47 28.00 -19.02
C PRO A 270 -13.40 26.73 -19.88
N LEU A 271 -12.40 26.61 -20.77
CA LEU A 271 -12.21 25.41 -21.59
C LEU A 271 -11.92 24.18 -20.71
N TYR A 272 -11.11 24.35 -19.66
CA TYR A 272 -10.82 23.30 -18.69
C TYR A 272 -12.07 22.92 -17.89
N ALA A 273 -12.89 23.89 -17.48
CA ALA A 273 -14.15 23.62 -16.80
C ALA A 273 -15.12 22.81 -17.68
N ILE A 274 -15.22 23.14 -18.97
CA ILE A 274 -16.00 22.36 -19.95
C ILE A 274 -15.43 20.94 -20.09
N ALA A 275 -14.11 20.79 -20.21
CA ALA A 275 -13.47 19.48 -20.30
C ALA A 275 -13.69 18.63 -19.04
N ILE A 276 -13.66 19.23 -17.85
CA ILE A 276 -14.00 18.58 -16.58
C ILE A 276 -15.47 18.13 -16.58
N MET A 277 -16.39 18.95 -17.08
CA MET A 277 -17.80 18.59 -17.15
C MET A 277 -18.05 17.39 -18.08
N ILE A 278 -17.34 17.32 -19.22
CA ILE A 278 -17.53 16.27 -20.23
C ILE A 278 -16.80 14.98 -19.86
N TRP A 279 -15.57 15.07 -19.33
CA TRP A 279 -14.68 13.91 -19.14
C TRP A 279 -14.18 13.71 -17.72
N GLY A 280 -14.59 14.52 -16.75
CA GLY A 280 -13.98 14.56 -15.41
C GLY A 280 -13.95 13.23 -14.66
N GLU A 281 -14.96 12.38 -14.86
CA GLU A 281 -15.07 11.06 -14.22
C GLU A 281 -14.31 9.95 -14.96
N LYS A 282 -13.75 10.22 -16.15
CA LYS A 282 -12.90 9.25 -16.84
C LYS A 282 -11.57 9.10 -16.09
N ARG A 283 -11.02 7.88 -16.11
CA ARG A 283 -9.71 7.54 -15.54
C ARG A 283 -8.72 7.24 -16.66
N PHE A 284 -7.53 7.85 -16.61
CA PHE A 284 -6.41 7.55 -17.50
C PHE A 284 -5.29 6.83 -16.75
N GLY A 285 -4.53 6.00 -17.48
CA GLY A 285 -3.41 5.27 -16.92
C GLY A 285 -3.82 4.07 -16.04
N ILE A 286 -5.02 3.53 -16.22
CA ILE A 286 -5.42 2.27 -15.57
C ILE A 286 -4.51 1.17 -16.09
N ILE A 287 -3.64 0.65 -15.22
CA ILE A 287 -2.79 -0.49 -15.54
C ILE A 287 -3.57 -1.74 -15.15
N LYS A 288 -4.14 -2.41 -16.16
CA LYS A 288 -4.68 -3.76 -15.99
C LYS A 288 -3.58 -4.76 -16.26
N GLN A 289 -3.35 -5.67 -15.34
CA GLN A 289 -2.48 -6.82 -15.56
C GLN A 289 -3.33 -8.08 -15.54
N ASN A 290 -3.08 -8.97 -16.48
CA ASN A 290 -3.63 -10.32 -16.41
C ASN A 290 -2.83 -11.07 -15.36
N VAL A 291 -3.50 -11.42 -14.28
CA VAL A 291 -2.91 -12.20 -13.20
C VAL A 291 -3.45 -13.61 -13.31
N ARG A 292 -2.54 -14.58 -13.25
CA ARG A 292 -2.89 -16.01 -13.14
C ARG A 292 -3.18 -16.33 -11.69
N TYR A 293 -4.27 -17.03 -11.47
CA TYR A 293 -4.72 -17.53 -10.18
C TYR A 293 -4.63 -19.05 -10.19
N MET A 294 -4.20 -19.60 -9.06
CA MET A 294 -4.08 -21.02 -8.78
C MET A 294 -5.00 -21.31 -7.60
N ALA A 295 -6.11 -22.01 -7.88
CA ALA A 295 -7.15 -22.27 -6.88
C ALA A 295 -7.64 -21.01 -6.13
N GLY A 296 -7.79 -19.91 -6.87
CA GLY A 296 -8.23 -18.61 -6.33
C GLY A 296 -7.12 -17.76 -5.71
N VAL A 297 -5.86 -18.22 -5.71
CA VAL A 297 -4.72 -17.49 -5.14
C VAL A 297 -3.77 -17.04 -6.27
N ALA A 298 -3.36 -15.77 -6.27
CA ALA A 298 -2.50 -15.23 -7.34
C ALA A 298 -1.13 -15.95 -7.42
N ASP A 299 -0.63 -16.27 -8.62
CA ASP A 299 0.62 -17.04 -8.84
C ASP A 299 1.85 -16.38 -8.19
N TRP A 300 1.92 -15.04 -8.19
CA TRP A 300 2.99 -14.31 -7.50
C TRP A 300 2.92 -14.52 -5.97
N TYR A 301 1.71 -14.61 -5.41
CA TYR A 301 1.49 -14.83 -3.98
C TYR A 301 1.77 -16.28 -3.61
N VAL A 302 1.39 -17.25 -4.45
CA VAL A 302 1.84 -18.65 -4.30
C VAL A 302 3.36 -18.73 -4.28
N THR A 303 4.04 -18.00 -5.17
CA THR A 303 5.51 -17.95 -5.21
C THR A 303 6.09 -17.33 -3.94
N LYS A 304 5.47 -16.25 -3.40
CA LYS A 304 5.84 -15.67 -2.09
C LYS A 304 5.73 -16.72 -0.98
N LEU A 305 4.60 -17.42 -0.90
CA LEU A 305 4.32 -18.43 0.12
C LEU A 305 5.31 -19.59 0.08
N ILE A 306 5.76 -20.00 -1.11
CA ILE A 306 6.72 -21.10 -1.30
C ILE A 306 8.15 -20.68 -0.94
N THR A 307 8.54 -19.44 -1.24
CA THR A 307 9.95 -18.99 -1.17
C THR A 307 10.32 -18.30 0.14
N THR A 308 9.34 -17.80 0.89
CA THR A 308 9.57 -17.12 2.17
C THR A 308 9.77 -18.13 3.30
N ASP A 309 10.72 -17.86 4.21
CA ASP A 309 10.97 -18.69 5.38
C ASP A 309 9.68 -18.80 6.24
N PRO A 310 9.24 -20.01 6.64
CA PRO A 310 8.05 -20.21 7.47
C PRO A 310 7.98 -19.40 8.76
N SER A 311 9.14 -19.04 9.34
CA SER A 311 9.22 -18.19 10.53
C SER A 311 8.85 -16.73 10.25
N GLN A 312 8.97 -16.28 8.99
CA GLN A 312 8.67 -14.93 8.52
C GLN A 312 7.26 -14.79 7.94
N LEU A 313 6.55 -15.89 7.72
CA LEU A 313 5.17 -15.87 7.25
C LEU A 313 4.23 -15.36 8.34
N GLU A 314 3.41 -14.38 7.98
CA GLU A 314 2.32 -13.90 8.82
C GLU A 314 1.24 -14.97 8.98
N THR A 315 0.35 -14.81 9.97
CA THR A 315 -0.71 -15.78 10.25
C THR A 315 -1.61 -16.02 9.03
N GLU A 316 -1.96 -14.97 8.29
CA GLU A 316 -2.78 -15.08 7.08
C GLU A 316 -2.05 -15.84 5.96
N ASP A 317 -0.75 -15.57 5.78
CA ASP A 317 0.09 -16.29 4.82
C ASP A 317 0.16 -17.80 5.16
N LEU A 318 0.30 -18.15 6.44
CA LEU A 318 0.32 -19.54 6.91
C LEU A 318 -1.01 -20.26 6.63
N PHE A 319 -2.15 -19.62 6.86
CA PHE A 319 -3.46 -20.20 6.54
C PHE A 319 -3.65 -20.36 5.03
N ALA A 320 -3.19 -19.39 4.22
CA ALA A 320 -3.23 -19.50 2.77
C ALA A 320 -2.35 -20.65 2.26
N LEU A 321 -1.17 -20.85 2.85
CA LEU A 321 -0.28 -21.98 2.55
C LEU A 321 -0.95 -23.33 2.89
N SER A 322 -1.58 -23.43 4.06
CA SER A 322 -2.33 -24.64 4.47
C SER A 322 -3.51 -24.93 3.54
N TYR A 323 -4.26 -23.90 3.13
CA TYR A 323 -5.36 -24.03 2.18
C TYR A 323 -4.87 -24.57 0.83
N LEU A 324 -3.81 -23.97 0.26
CA LEU A 324 -3.23 -24.43 -1.00
C LEU A 324 -2.71 -25.86 -0.88
N TYR A 325 -2.06 -26.19 0.23
CA TYR A 325 -1.60 -27.56 0.49
C TYR A 325 -2.75 -28.55 0.44
N ASP A 326 -3.84 -28.32 1.17
CA ASP A 326 -4.98 -29.23 1.18
C ASP A 326 -5.65 -29.33 -0.18
N GLU A 327 -5.78 -28.21 -0.89
CA GLU A 327 -6.38 -28.14 -2.22
C GLU A 327 -5.61 -28.97 -3.25
N TYR A 328 -4.28 -28.97 -3.16
CA TYR A 328 -3.40 -29.67 -4.08
C TYR A 328 -2.96 -31.06 -3.59
N ARG A 329 -3.25 -31.44 -2.34
CA ARG A 329 -2.80 -32.70 -1.73
C ARG A 329 -3.31 -33.94 -2.44
N ASP A 330 -4.57 -33.93 -2.79
CA ASP A 330 -5.19 -35.09 -3.43
C ASP A 330 -4.78 -35.19 -4.92
N VAL A 331 -4.50 -34.04 -5.53
CA VAL A 331 -3.96 -33.95 -6.89
C VAL A 331 -2.54 -34.51 -6.93
N TRP A 332 -1.69 -34.11 -6.00
CA TRP A 332 -0.33 -34.66 -5.84
C TRP A 332 -0.36 -36.18 -5.64
N LYS A 333 -1.21 -36.69 -4.75
CA LYS A 333 -1.34 -38.14 -4.52
C LYS A 333 -1.78 -38.91 -5.76
N LYS A 334 -2.51 -38.26 -6.67
CA LYS A 334 -2.89 -38.87 -7.95
C LYS A 334 -1.68 -38.90 -8.90
N TRP A 335 -1.01 -37.77 -9.11
CA TRP A 335 0.14 -37.69 -10.00
C TRP A 335 1.34 -38.52 -9.53
N ALA A 336 1.61 -38.56 -8.23
CA ALA A 336 2.66 -39.40 -7.66
C ALA A 336 2.41 -40.90 -7.87
N ARG A 337 1.16 -41.34 -8.07
CA ARG A 337 0.81 -42.73 -8.42
C ARG A 337 0.88 -43.03 -9.92
N ASP A 338 0.87 -41.99 -10.76
CA ASP A 338 0.97 -42.14 -12.21
C ASP A 338 2.46 -42.12 -12.66
N ILE A 339 3.36 -41.61 -11.81
CA ILE A 339 4.81 -41.48 -12.06
C ILE A 339 5.62 -42.63 -11.40
N TYR A 340 5.12 -43.21 -10.31
CA TYR A 340 5.72 -44.34 -9.57
C TYR A 340 4.76 -45.52 -9.53
#